data_AF-A0A067CFV1-F1
#
_entry.id   AF-A0A067CFV1-F1
#
_cell.length_a   1.000
_cell.length_b   1.000
_cell.length_c   1.000
_cell.angle_alpha   90.00
_cell.angle_beta   90.00
_cell.angle_gamma   90.00
#
_symmetry.space_group_name_H-M   'P 1'
#
loop_
_entity.id
_entity.type
_entity.pdbx_description
1 polymer ?
#
loop_
_entity_poly.entity_id
_entity_poly.type
_entity_poly.pdbx_seq_one_letter_code
_entity_poly.pdbx_strand_id
1 'polypeptide(L)'
;MWDFDANVTVLATTFSLGLAFFLVGFACAYRATRRKHATENVNQVPDVTLIKYCTKVLRVLCLGVLGCQFALFAHATSVPSTALNVPLFDSLHRPLLGALCTAFGFSTNFHPSVRHLFLVAMLSLVTCDTISEVHYLSIAECAAKGQLCSPIPVTSEKLLRLVLRDLVSIVLELWAALQVAYLCLAIGCCSSRYSARQLSISNPYSNVRDLLVKYHPELKLKPMRLHELNRRQDDVAVCVRATHLEHEKSLAKRQAGREAPEVKQTMAPP
;
A
#
# COMPACT_ATOMS: atom_id res chain seq x y z
N MET A 1 -8.43 36.37 -18.50
CA MET A 1 -8.76 35.72 -17.22
C MET A 1 -8.63 34.21 -17.44
N TRP A 2 -7.91 33.52 -16.56
CA TRP A 2 -7.87 32.06 -16.52
C TRP A 2 -9.21 31.63 -15.92
N ASP A 3 -9.92 30.64 -16.46
CA ASP A 3 -11.11 30.08 -15.78
C ASP A 3 -10.62 29.11 -14.69
N PHE A 4 -9.85 29.67 -13.75
CA PHE A 4 -9.28 28.99 -12.60
C PHE A 4 -10.36 28.23 -11.84
N ASP A 5 -11.55 28.81 -11.72
CA ASP A 5 -12.69 28.21 -11.05
C ASP A 5 -13.18 26.93 -11.75
N ALA A 6 -13.17 26.89 -13.09
CA ALA A 6 -13.58 25.70 -13.84
C ALA A 6 -12.57 24.56 -13.65
N ASN A 7 -11.28 24.87 -13.72
CA ASN A 7 -10.21 23.90 -13.51
C ASN A 7 -10.25 23.33 -12.07
N VAL A 8 -10.32 24.21 -11.07
CA VAL A 8 -10.44 23.79 -9.66
C VAL A 8 -11.66 22.91 -9.44
N THR A 9 -12.79 23.20 -10.11
CA THR A 9 -14.00 22.37 -10.03
C THR A 9 -13.80 20.98 -10.65
N VAL A 10 -13.19 20.88 -11.83
CA VAL A 10 -12.87 19.58 -12.48
C VAL A 10 -11.93 18.77 -11.60
N LEU A 11 -10.90 19.40 -11.03
CA LEU A 11 -9.95 18.72 -10.19
C LEU A 11 -10.61 18.27 -8.86
N ALA A 12 -11.37 19.14 -8.21
CA ALA A 12 -12.09 18.84 -6.97
C ALA A 12 -13.11 17.69 -7.17
N THR A 13 -13.84 17.68 -8.28
CA THR A 13 -14.75 16.58 -8.62
C THR A 13 -14.00 15.28 -8.85
N THR A 14 -12.84 15.32 -9.51
CA THR A 14 -11.97 14.15 -9.75
C THR A 14 -11.43 13.56 -8.46
N PHE A 15 -10.90 14.38 -7.56
CA PHE A 15 -10.46 13.94 -6.22
C PHE A 15 -11.61 13.38 -5.39
N SER A 16 -12.77 14.06 -5.41
CA SER A 16 -13.98 13.61 -4.71
C SER A 16 -14.47 12.26 -5.23
N LEU A 17 -14.40 12.05 -6.54
CA LEU A 17 -14.80 10.81 -7.18
C LEU A 17 -13.86 9.66 -6.81
N GLY A 18 -12.54 9.87 -6.83
CA GLY A 18 -11.57 8.88 -6.36
C GLY A 18 -11.76 8.50 -4.89
N LEU A 19 -12.01 9.49 -4.03
CA LEU A 19 -12.34 9.26 -2.62
C LEU A 19 -13.66 8.48 -2.47
N ALA A 20 -14.70 8.85 -3.21
CA ALA A 20 -16.00 8.17 -3.17
C ALA A 20 -15.87 6.71 -3.61
N PHE A 21 -15.14 6.41 -4.68
CA PHE A 21 -14.89 5.03 -5.12
C PHE A 21 -14.16 4.22 -4.05
N PHE A 22 -13.13 4.79 -3.41
CA PHE A 22 -12.47 4.14 -2.30
C PHE A 22 -13.43 3.86 -1.14
N LEU A 23 -14.23 4.84 -0.71
CA LEU A 23 -15.16 4.70 0.42
C LEU A 23 -16.25 3.66 0.13
N VAL A 24 -16.81 3.66 -1.08
CA VAL A 24 -17.80 2.67 -1.51
C VAL A 24 -17.18 1.28 -1.58
N GLY A 25 -16.00 1.14 -2.20
CA GLY A 25 -15.27 -0.13 -2.27
C GLY A 25 -14.93 -0.68 -0.88
N PHE A 26 -14.47 0.19 0.02
CA PHE A 26 -14.16 -0.13 1.40
C PHE A 26 -15.41 -0.54 2.19
N ALA A 27 -16.51 0.21 2.08
CA ALA A 27 -17.77 -0.11 2.74
C ALA A 27 -18.34 -1.46 2.26
N CYS A 28 -18.28 -1.73 0.96
CA CYS A 28 -18.65 -3.02 0.38
C CYS A 28 -17.77 -4.16 0.90
N ALA A 29 -16.45 -3.97 0.93
CA ALA A 29 -15.51 -4.95 1.47
C ALA A 29 -15.77 -5.21 2.97
N TYR A 30 -15.99 -4.16 3.76
CA TYR A 30 -16.30 -4.25 5.17
C TYR A 30 -17.63 -4.99 5.43
N ARG A 31 -18.70 -4.65 4.68
CA ARG A 31 -20.00 -5.33 4.78
C ARG A 31 -19.91 -6.79 4.38
N ALA A 32 -19.22 -7.11 3.29
CA ALA A 32 -18.99 -8.49 2.84
C ALA A 32 -18.23 -9.30 3.91
N THR A 33 -17.23 -8.67 4.53
CA THR A 33 -16.47 -9.24 5.64
C THR A 33 -17.41 -9.55 6.82
N ARG A 34 -18.18 -8.56 7.29
CA ARG A 34 -19.12 -8.72 8.42
C ARG A 34 -20.17 -9.80 8.17
N ARG A 35 -20.73 -9.87 6.96
CA ARG A 35 -21.69 -10.93 6.59
C ARG A 35 -21.09 -12.32 6.71
N LYS A 36 -19.86 -12.50 6.21
CA LYS A 36 -19.16 -13.79 6.31
C LYS A 36 -18.82 -14.17 7.75
N HIS A 37 -18.44 -13.20 8.58
CA HIS A 37 -18.22 -13.45 10.00
C HIS A 37 -19.50 -13.87 10.73
N ALA A 38 -20.64 -13.26 10.39
CA ALA A 38 -21.93 -13.62 10.99
C ALA A 38 -22.35 -15.06 10.65
N THR A 39 -22.01 -15.56 9.47
CA THR A 39 -22.34 -16.94 9.06
C THR A 39 -21.50 -18.02 9.74
N GLU A 40 -20.31 -17.69 10.25
CA GLU A 40 -19.37 -18.67 10.85
C GLU A 40 -19.62 -18.91 12.37
N ASN A 41 -20.62 -18.26 12.99
CA ASN A 41 -21.00 -18.44 14.41
C ASN A 41 -19.84 -18.43 15.43
N VAL A 42 -18.79 -17.64 15.16
CA VAL A 42 -17.63 -17.53 16.06
C VAL A 42 -17.92 -16.46 17.13
N ASN A 43 -18.15 -16.89 18.38
CA ASN A 43 -18.50 -16.02 19.52
C ASN A 43 -17.47 -14.92 19.83
N GLN A 44 -16.20 -15.09 19.43
CA GLN A 44 -15.15 -14.07 19.49
C GLN A 44 -14.28 -14.17 18.25
N VAL A 45 -14.43 -13.21 17.34
CA VAL A 45 -13.61 -13.09 16.15
C VAL A 45 -12.40 -12.23 16.50
N PRO A 46 -11.16 -12.74 16.48
CA PRO A 46 -9.98 -11.90 16.71
C PRO A 46 -9.87 -10.86 15.59
N ASP A 47 -9.62 -9.59 15.93
CA ASP A 47 -9.52 -8.45 15.00
C ASP A 47 -8.64 -8.73 13.78
N VAL A 48 -7.61 -9.56 13.97
CA VAL A 48 -6.69 -10.06 12.94
C VAL A 48 -7.44 -10.69 11.75
N THR A 49 -8.50 -11.46 12.01
CA THR A 49 -9.24 -12.20 10.98
C THR A 49 -10.13 -11.28 10.15
N LEU A 50 -10.73 -10.26 10.78
CA LEU A 50 -11.47 -9.20 10.12
C LEU A 50 -10.57 -8.42 9.16
N ILE A 51 -9.41 -7.99 9.65
CA ILE A 51 -8.43 -7.23 8.85
C ILE A 51 -7.95 -8.08 7.68
N LYS A 52 -7.58 -9.35 7.90
CA LYS A 52 -7.15 -10.24 6.82
C LYS A 52 -8.20 -10.41 5.72
N TYR A 53 -9.46 -10.66 6.10
CA TYR A 53 -10.50 -10.89 5.13
C TYR A 53 -10.84 -9.59 4.37
N CYS A 54 -10.91 -8.47 5.08
CA CYS A 54 -11.05 -7.14 4.48
C CYS A 54 -9.91 -6.88 3.47
N THR A 55 -8.65 -7.10 3.86
CA THR A 55 -7.49 -6.99 2.97
C THR A 55 -7.58 -7.94 1.78
N LYS A 56 -8.09 -9.17 1.96
CA LYS A 56 -8.28 -10.11 0.85
C LYS A 56 -9.31 -9.62 -0.16
N VAL A 57 -10.42 -9.02 0.30
CA VAL A 57 -11.42 -8.43 -0.60
C VAL A 57 -10.84 -7.19 -1.30
N LEU A 58 -10.12 -6.34 -0.57
CA LEU A 58 -9.42 -5.19 -1.15
C LEU A 58 -8.38 -5.60 -2.21
N ARG A 59 -7.72 -6.77 -2.09
CA ARG A 59 -6.85 -7.30 -3.17
C ARG A 59 -7.61 -7.47 -4.47
N VAL A 60 -8.83 -7.98 -4.43
CA VAL A 60 -9.64 -8.21 -5.63
C VAL A 60 -9.97 -6.87 -6.30
N LEU A 61 -10.33 -5.86 -5.50
CA LEU A 61 -10.54 -4.50 -6.01
C LEU A 61 -9.25 -3.91 -6.58
N CYS A 62 -8.11 -4.12 -5.93
CA CYS A 62 -6.80 -3.70 -6.42
C CYS A 62 -6.41 -4.35 -7.75
N LEU A 63 -6.78 -5.62 -7.98
CA LEU A 63 -6.59 -6.27 -9.29
C LEU A 63 -7.41 -5.58 -10.38
N GLY A 64 -8.62 -5.11 -10.05
CA GLY A 64 -9.43 -4.29 -10.96
C GLY A 64 -8.74 -2.97 -11.31
N VAL A 65 -8.24 -2.24 -10.30
CA VAL A 65 -7.48 -0.99 -10.49
C VAL A 65 -6.23 -1.24 -11.34
N LEU A 66 -5.50 -2.32 -11.07
CA LEU A 66 -4.32 -2.71 -11.83
C LEU A 66 -4.68 -3.01 -13.30
N GLY A 67 -5.80 -3.70 -13.54
CA GLY A 67 -6.32 -3.94 -14.89
C GLY A 67 -6.63 -2.65 -15.64
N CYS A 68 -7.25 -1.67 -14.98
CA CYS A 68 -7.50 -0.35 -15.55
C CYS A 68 -6.20 0.39 -15.87
N GLN A 69 -5.19 0.34 -14.99
CA GLN A 69 -3.87 0.95 -15.23
C GLN A 69 -3.14 0.31 -16.43
N PHE A 70 -3.18 -1.02 -16.56
CA PHE A 70 -2.64 -1.70 -17.74
C PHE A 70 -3.42 -1.37 -19.02
N ALA A 71 -4.74 -1.18 -18.94
CA ALA A 71 -5.54 -0.76 -20.08
C ALA A 71 -5.14 0.66 -20.55
N LEU A 72 -4.90 1.59 -19.60
CA LEU A 72 -4.37 2.92 -19.91
C LEU A 72 -2.98 2.85 -20.54
N PHE A 73 -2.10 2.01 -20.00
CA PHE A 73 -0.77 1.78 -20.58
C PHE A 73 -0.86 1.22 -22.01
N ALA A 74 -1.66 0.17 -22.21
CA ALA A 74 -1.85 -0.45 -23.53
C ALA A 74 -2.41 0.56 -24.54
N HIS A 75 -3.43 1.34 -24.14
CA HIS A 75 -3.99 2.40 -24.97
C HIS A 75 -2.92 3.44 -25.31
N ALA A 76 -2.12 3.88 -24.35
CA ALA A 76 -1.05 4.85 -24.58
C ALA A 76 0.03 4.31 -25.55
N THR A 77 0.40 3.02 -25.45
CA THR A 77 1.35 2.38 -26.38
C THR A 77 0.79 2.13 -27.78
N SER A 78 -0.54 2.05 -27.92
CA SER A 78 -1.20 1.81 -29.21
C SER A 78 -1.23 3.03 -30.13
N VAL A 79 -0.95 4.22 -29.60
CA VAL A 79 -0.92 5.47 -30.37
C VAL A 79 0.52 5.72 -30.83
N PRO A 80 0.85 5.55 -32.12
CA PRO A 80 2.21 5.78 -32.62
C PRO A 80 2.60 7.25 -32.42
N SER A 81 3.68 7.48 -31.68
CA SER A 81 4.29 8.80 -31.53
C SER A 81 5.39 8.97 -32.57
N THR A 82 5.21 9.91 -33.50
CA THR A 82 6.22 10.33 -34.47
C THR A 82 7.17 11.41 -33.92
N ALA A 83 6.98 11.85 -32.67
CA ALA A 83 7.76 12.92 -32.06
C ALA A 83 9.05 12.38 -31.42
N LEU A 84 10.21 12.86 -31.91
CA LEU A 84 11.53 12.46 -31.44
C LEU A 84 11.83 12.89 -29.98
N ASN A 85 11.05 13.83 -29.43
CA ASN A 85 11.15 14.34 -28.06
C ASN A 85 9.75 14.42 -27.44
N VAL A 86 9.30 13.34 -26.81
CA VAL A 86 8.02 13.34 -26.09
C VAL A 86 8.22 14.04 -24.73
N PRO A 87 7.48 15.13 -24.43
CA PRO A 87 7.61 15.81 -23.15
C PRO A 87 7.29 14.84 -21.99
N LEU A 88 7.88 15.09 -20.82
CA LEU A 88 7.75 14.23 -19.63
C LEU A 88 6.27 14.03 -19.19
N PHE A 89 5.41 14.98 -19.56
CA PHE A 89 3.95 14.94 -19.35
C PHE A 89 3.22 13.95 -20.29
N ASP A 90 3.75 13.69 -21.48
CA ASP A 90 3.22 12.70 -22.45
C ASP A 90 3.85 11.31 -22.29
N SER A 91 4.67 11.11 -21.26
CA SER A 91 5.46 9.89 -21.13
C SER A 91 4.61 8.64 -20.84
N LEU A 92 4.82 7.59 -21.64
CA LEU A 92 4.29 6.24 -21.43
C LEU A 92 4.69 5.63 -20.08
N HIS A 93 5.71 6.18 -19.44
CA HIS A 93 6.23 5.67 -18.16
C HIS A 93 5.28 5.92 -17.00
N ARG A 94 4.39 6.93 -17.05
CA ARG A 94 3.47 7.25 -15.94
C ARG A 94 2.45 6.14 -15.65
N PRO A 95 1.61 5.68 -16.60
CA PRO A 95 0.67 4.58 -16.34
C PRO A 95 1.38 3.27 -15.99
N LEU A 96 2.59 3.05 -16.53
CA LEU A 96 3.43 1.91 -16.14
C LEU A 96 3.89 2.01 -14.69
N LEU A 97 4.39 3.18 -14.27
CA LEU A 97 4.78 3.43 -12.88
C LEU A 97 3.58 3.33 -11.95
N GLY A 98 2.41 3.83 -12.34
CA GLY A 98 1.15 3.68 -11.61
C GLY A 98 0.78 2.21 -11.41
N ALA A 99 0.87 1.40 -12.46
CA ALA A 99 0.64 -0.05 -12.38
C ALA A 99 1.64 -0.75 -11.45
N LEU A 100 2.93 -0.46 -11.59
CA LEU A 100 3.99 -1.04 -10.75
C LEU A 100 3.82 -0.62 -9.27
N CYS A 101 3.59 0.65 -9.01
CA CYS A 101 3.35 1.15 -7.66
C CYS A 101 2.11 0.51 -7.03
N THR A 102 1.04 0.34 -7.80
CA THR A 102 -0.17 -0.36 -7.35
C THR A 102 0.14 -1.82 -7.00
N ALA A 103 0.82 -2.55 -7.89
CA ALA A 103 1.16 -3.96 -7.69
C ALA A 103 2.06 -4.18 -6.46
N PHE A 104 3.11 -3.38 -6.31
CA PHE A 104 4.04 -3.52 -5.21
C PHE A 104 3.54 -2.90 -3.90
N GLY A 105 2.84 -1.76 -3.96
CA GLY A 105 2.27 -1.10 -2.79
C GLY A 105 1.23 -1.96 -2.07
N PHE A 106 0.50 -2.80 -2.81
CA PHE A 106 -0.49 -3.71 -2.23
C PHE A 106 0.12 -5.01 -1.65
N SER A 107 1.41 -5.27 -1.89
CA SER A 107 2.06 -6.47 -1.35
C SER A 107 2.18 -6.40 0.17
N THR A 108 1.47 -7.30 0.86
CA THR A 108 1.50 -7.40 2.33
C THR A 108 2.75 -8.09 2.86
N ASN A 109 3.63 -8.59 1.99
CA ASN A 109 4.85 -9.28 2.40
C ASN A 109 6.04 -8.33 2.53
N PHE A 110 5.91 -7.08 2.06
CA PHE A 110 6.98 -6.11 2.18
C PHE A 110 7.06 -5.50 3.58
N HIS A 111 8.28 -5.05 3.90
CA HIS A 111 8.59 -4.26 5.07
C HIS A 111 7.75 -2.96 5.08
N PRO A 112 7.31 -2.46 6.24
CA PRO A 112 6.51 -1.24 6.33
C PRO A 112 7.12 -0.05 5.59
N SER A 113 8.45 0.14 5.68
CA SER A 113 9.16 1.24 4.98
C SER A 113 8.97 1.20 3.46
N VAL A 114 8.98 0.01 2.86
CA VAL A 114 8.78 -0.18 1.42
C VAL A 114 7.36 0.21 1.02
N ARG A 115 6.36 -0.01 1.87
CA ARG A 115 4.98 0.43 1.58
C ARG A 115 4.84 1.95 1.64
N HIS A 116 5.57 2.62 2.54
CA HIS A 116 5.59 4.07 2.59
C HIS A 116 6.25 4.65 1.34
N LEU A 117 7.32 4.02 0.86
CA LEU A 117 7.94 4.38 -0.42
C LEU A 117 6.92 4.34 -1.57
N PHE A 118 6.15 3.25 -1.70
CA PHE A 118 5.13 3.13 -2.74
C PHE A 118 3.94 4.08 -2.55
N LEU A 119 3.55 4.36 -1.30
CA LEU A 119 2.54 5.38 -1.00
C LEU A 119 2.99 6.77 -1.46
N VAL A 120 4.23 7.16 -1.10
CA VAL A 120 4.82 8.44 -1.53
C VAL A 120 4.96 8.49 -3.05
N ALA A 121 5.38 7.38 -3.69
CA ALA A 121 5.47 7.29 -5.13
C ALA A 121 4.11 7.50 -5.81
N MET A 122 3.03 6.89 -5.30
CA MET A 122 1.68 7.12 -5.84
C MET A 122 1.22 8.57 -5.65
N LEU A 123 1.46 9.17 -4.48
CA LEU A 123 1.13 10.58 -4.25
C LEU A 123 1.92 11.51 -5.18
N SER A 124 3.17 11.16 -5.50
CA SER A 124 3.98 11.91 -6.45
C SER A 124 3.44 11.79 -7.88
N LEU A 125 2.91 10.62 -8.27
CA LEU A 125 2.26 10.43 -9.57
C LEU A 125 0.96 11.26 -9.67
N VAL A 126 0.12 11.23 -8.63
CA VAL A 126 -1.09 12.07 -8.55
C VAL A 126 -0.74 13.56 -8.73
N THR A 127 0.36 14.00 -8.11
CA THR A 127 0.84 15.38 -8.24
C THR A 127 1.32 15.66 -9.67
N CYS A 128 2.09 14.76 -10.27
CA CYS A 128 2.56 14.88 -11.65
C CYS A 128 1.41 14.93 -12.65
N ASP A 129 0.36 14.13 -12.44
CA ASP A 129 -0.82 14.07 -13.31
C ASP A 129 -1.73 15.29 -13.11
N THR A 130 -1.80 15.82 -11.89
CA THR A 130 -2.45 17.10 -11.63
C THR A 130 -1.74 18.25 -12.35
N ILE A 131 -0.40 18.29 -12.32
CA ILE A 131 0.38 19.33 -13.00
C ILE A 131 0.21 19.22 -14.52
N SER A 132 0.21 18.01 -15.10
CA SER A 132 -0.01 17.84 -16.54
C SER A 132 -1.41 18.22 -16.96
N GLU A 133 -2.44 17.89 -16.18
CA GLU A 133 -3.81 18.28 -16.43
C GLU A 133 -3.95 19.82 -16.53
N VAL A 134 -3.42 20.53 -15.53
CA VAL A 134 -3.43 22.01 -15.51
C VAL A 134 -2.68 22.57 -16.72
N HIS A 135 -1.57 21.94 -17.09
CA HIS A 135 -0.80 22.32 -18.27
C HIS A 135 -1.60 22.13 -19.58
N TYR A 136 -2.24 20.98 -19.78
CA TYR A 136 -3.03 20.71 -20.97
C TYR A 136 -4.26 21.63 -21.09
N LEU A 137 -4.93 21.92 -19.97
CA LEU A 137 -6.02 22.90 -19.95
C LEU A 137 -5.53 24.30 -20.31
N SER A 138 -4.36 24.71 -19.80
CA SER A 138 -3.78 26.01 -20.15
C SER A 138 -3.50 26.14 -21.66
N ILE A 139 -3.06 25.05 -22.31
CA ILE A 139 -2.89 24.99 -23.77
C ILE A 139 -4.24 25.10 -24.48
N ALA A 140 -5.28 24.41 -23.98
CA ALA A 140 -6.62 24.45 -24.56
C ALA A 140 -7.23 25.86 -24.54
N GLU A 141 -7.18 26.52 -23.38
CA GLU A 141 -7.71 27.88 -23.22
C GLU A 141 -6.98 28.90 -24.08
N CYS A 142 -5.66 28.77 -24.16
CA CYS A 142 -4.82 29.68 -24.91
C CYS A 142 -5.04 29.50 -26.43
N ALA A 143 -5.23 28.25 -26.89
CA ALA A 143 -5.66 27.95 -28.26
C ALA A 143 -7.06 28.52 -28.57
N ALA A 144 -8.00 28.45 -27.62
CA ALA A 144 -9.33 29.06 -27.78
C ALA A 144 -9.27 30.59 -27.92
N LYS A 145 -8.24 31.23 -27.36
CA LYS A 145 -7.95 32.67 -27.52
C LYS A 145 -7.19 33.00 -28.82
N GLY A 146 -6.91 32.00 -29.67
CA GLY A 146 -6.20 32.19 -30.94
C GLY A 146 -4.70 32.47 -30.79
N GLN A 147 -4.11 32.19 -29.62
CA GLN A 147 -2.70 32.41 -29.37
C GLN A 147 -1.87 31.14 -29.64
N LEU A 148 -0.56 31.30 -29.89
CA LEU A 148 0.40 30.21 -30.07
C LEU A 148 0.95 29.79 -28.70
N CYS A 149 0.43 28.70 -28.15
CA CYS A 149 0.60 28.33 -26.74
C CYS A 149 1.48 27.09 -26.53
N SER A 150 1.82 26.40 -27.61
CA SER A 150 2.71 25.26 -27.63
C SER A 150 3.57 25.31 -28.90
N PRO A 151 4.86 24.98 -28.81
CA PRO A 151 5.71 24.82 -29.99
C PRO A 151 5.31 23.62 -30.85
N ILE A 152 4.53 22.68 -30.29
CA ILE A 152 4.04 21.49 -30.98
C ILE A 152 2.56 21.68 -31.30
N PRO A 153 2.14 21.55 -32.58
CA PRO A 153 0.73 21.59 -32.94
C PRO A 153 0.01 20.35 -32.39
N VAL A 154 -0.83 20.55 -31.39
CA VAL A 154 -1.69 19.50 -30.80
C VAL A 154 -3.12 19.75 -31.25
N THR A 155 -3.78 18.74 -31.81
CA THR A 155 -5.20 18.82 -32.18
C THR A 155 -6.08 18.80 -30.93
N SER A 156 -7.24 19.46 -30.97
CA SER A 156 -8.18 19.53 -29.84
C SER A 156 -8.62 18.15 -29.35
N GLU A 157 -8.79 17.19 -30.27
CA GLU A 157 -9.15 15.81 -29.93
C GLU A 157 -8.02 15.09 -29.18
N LYS A 158 -6.76 15.28 -29.61
CA LYS A 158 -5.60 14.69 -28.92
C LYS A 158 -5.46 15.29 -27.52
N LEU A 159 -5.66 16.60 -27.38
CA LEU A 159 -5.61 17.28 -26.09
C LEU A 159 -6.68 16.76 -25.12
N LEU A 160 -7.92 16.58 -25.59
CA LEU A 160 -9.00 16.02 -24.78
C LEU A 160 -8.67 14.60 -24.28
N ARG A 161 -8.07 13.76 -25.14
CA ARG A 161 -7.65 12.39 -24.74
C ARG A 161 -6.56 12.40 -23.68
N LEU A 162 -5.62 13.35 -23.75
CA LEU A 162 -4.56 13.51 -22.74
C LEU A 162 -5.13 13.98 -21.40
N VAL A 163 -6.02 14.96 -21.41
CA VAL A 163 -6.74 15.41 -20.20
C VAL A 163 -7.53 14.26 -19.59
N LEU A 164 -8.32 13.53 -20.39
CA LEU A 164 -9.12 12.41 -19.89
C LEU A 164 -8.24 11.30 -19.30
N ARG A 165 -7.10 10.99 -19.94
CA ARG A 165 -6.13 10.02 -19.43
C ARG A 165 -5.64 10.43 -18.04
N ASP A 166 -5.27 11.69 -17.85
CA ASP A 166 -4.73 12.18 -16.58
C ASP A 166 -5.81 12.20 -15.49
N LEU A 167 -7.04 12.62 -15.82
CA LEU A 167 -8.16 12.58 -14.87
C LEU A 167 -8.47 11.16 -14.39
N VAL A 168 -8.51 10.19 -15.32
CA VAL A 168 -8.70 8.77 -14.95
C VAL A 168 -7.53 8.25 -14.14
N SER A 169 -6.29 8.62 -14.50
CA SER A 169 -5.08 8.26 -13.76
C SER A 169 -5.14 8.76 -12.32
N ILE A 170 -5.48 10.05 -12.10
CA ILE A 170 -5.65 10.65 -10.77
C ILE A 170 -6.65 9.86 -9.93
N VAL A 171 -7.81 9.48 -10.49
CA VAL A 171 -8.83 8.70 -9.78
C VAL A 171 -8.27 7.33 -9.35
N LEU A 172 -7.61 6.62 -10.27
CA LEU A 172 -7.08 5.28 -10.01
C LEU A 172 -5.91 5.31 -9.02
N GLU A 173 -4.99 6.25 -9.17
CA GLU A 173 -3.83 6.42 -8.30
C GLU A 173 -4.21 6.89 -6.90
N LEU A 174 -5.16 7.82 -6.79
CA LEU A 174 -5.69 8.24 -5.49
C LEU A 174 -6.38 7.07 -4.77
N TRP A 175 -7.19 6.29 -5.48
CA TRP A 175 -7.80 5.08 -4.93
C TRP A 175 -6.73 4.08 -4.48
N ALA A 176 -5.73 3.81 -5.31
CA ALA A 176 -4.62 2.91 -4.95
C ALA A 176 -3.84 3.42 -3.73
N ALA A 177 -3.53 4.72 -3.66
CA ALA A 177 -2.85 5.35 -2.54
C ALA A 177 -3.64 5.21 -1.24
N LEU A 178 -4.95 5.45 -1.26
CA LEU A 178 -5.83 5.27 -0.09
C LEU A 178 -5.87 3.81 0.37
N GLN A 179 -5.85 2.86 -0.56
CA GLN A 179 -5.76 1.44 -0.24
C GLN A 179 -4.43 1.07 0.44
N VAL A 180 -3.30 1.58 -0.07
CA VAL A 180 -1.99 1.35 0.54
C VAL A 180 -1.90 2.04 1.90
N ALA A 181 -2.43 3.25 2.05
CA ALA A 181 -2.52 3.95 3.32
C ALA A 181 -3.32 3.14 4.35
N TYR A 182 -4.46 2.57 3.95
CA TYR A 182 -5.21 1.64 4.80
C TYR A 182 -4.37 0.44 5.22
N LEU A 183 -3.60 -0.19 4.31
CA LEU A 183 -2.73 -1.32 4.66
C LEU A 183 -1.62 -0.92 5.63
N CYS A 184 -1.03 0.27 5.47
CA CYS A 184 -0.07 0.81 6.41
C CYS A 184 -0.70 0.96 7.80
N LEU A 185 -1.91 1.51 7.90
CA LEU A 185 -2.62 1.66 9.17
C LEU A 185 -3.05 0.32 9.79
N ALA A 186 -3.57 -0.59 8.98
CA ALA A 186 -4.15 -1.85 9.44
C ALA A 186 -3.09 -2.87 9.88
N ILE A 187 -1.94 -2.91 9.20
CA ILE A 187 -0.83 -3.81 9.54
C ILE A 187 0.14 -3.13 10.52
N GLY A 188 0.28 -1.80 10.46
CA GLY A 188 1.14 -0.98 11.32
C GLY A 188 2.12 -0.14 10.52
N CYS A 189 2.22 1.16 10.86
CA CYS A 189 3.02 2.13 10.10
C CYS A 189 4.53 1.96 10.33
N CYS A 190 4.96 1.93 11.60
CA CYS A 190 6.39 1.85 11.97
C CYS A 190 6.81 0.46 12.44
N SER A 191 5.89 -0.25 13.11
CA SER A 191 6.08 -1.61 13.60
C SER A 191 4.89 -2.45 13.19
N SER A 192 5.13 -3.65 12.65
CA SER A 192 4.06 -4.57 12.29
C SER A 192 3.32 -5.02 13.56
N ARG A 193 2.02 -4.70 13.65
CA ARG A 193 1.12 -5.13 14.74
C ARG A 193 0.93 -6.65 14.76
N TYR A 194 1.14 -7.30 13.62
CA TYR A 194 0.98 -8.74 13.43
C TYR A 194 2.29 -9.39 12.96
N SER A 195 2.58 -10.60 13.43
CA SER A 195 3.76 -11.33 12.96
C SER A 195 3.57 -11.81 11.51
N ALA A 196 4.67 -12.00 10.78
CA ALA A 196 4.62 -12.51 9.40
C ALA A 196 3.87 -13.85 9.30
N ARG A 197 4.04 -14.72 10.32
CA ARG A 197 3.32 -16.00 10.44
C ARG A 197 1.82 -15.80 10.65
N GLN A 198 1.42 -14.79 11.43
CA GLN A 198 0.01 -14.46 11.57
C GLN A 198 -0.55 -13.98 10.24
N LEU A 199 0.16 -13.17 9.45
CA LEU A 199 -0.32 -12.68 8.16
C LEU A 199 -0.33 -13.75 7.04
N SER A 200 0.55 -14.75 7.11
CA SER A 200 0.70 -15.78 6.06
C SER A 200 -0.32 -16.92 6.11
N ILE A 201 -1.04 -17.12 7.22
CA ILE A 201 -2.08 -18.16 7.32
C ILE A 201 -3.21 -17.88 6.33
N SER A 202 -3.39 -18.79 5.37
CA SER A 202 -4.29 -18.69 4.21
C SER A 202 -5.78 -18.73 4.57
N ASN A 203 -6.15 -19.47 5.63
CA ASN A 203 -7.50 -19.51 6.15
C ASN A 203 -7.55 -18.93 7.58
N PRO A 204 -8.11 -17.72 7.78
CA PRO A 204 -8.21 -17.10 9.10
C PRO A 204 -9.11 -17.88 10.07
N TYR A 205 -9.97 -18.77 9.56
CA TYR A 205 -10.87 -19.62 10.35
C TYR A 205 -10.38 -21.06 10.49
N SER A 206 -9.31 -21.46 9.80
CA SER A 206 -8.76 -22.79 10.02
C SER A 206 -8.01 -22.78 11.34
N ASN A 207 -8.68 -23.23 12.39
CA ASN A 207 -7.98 -23.59 13.60
C ASN A 207 -7.03 -24.75 13.23
N VAL A 208 -5.72 -24.55 13.39
CA VAL A 208 -4.71 -25.60 13.12
C VAL A 208 -5.08 -26.88 13.89
N ARG A 209 -5.73 -26.70 15.05
CA ARG A 209 -6.31 -27.76 15.87
C ARG A 209 -7.44 -28.54 15.17
N ASP A 210 -8.39 -27.86 14.53
CA ASP A 210 -9.50 -28.52 13.83
C ASP A 210 -9.00 -29.25 12.59
N LEU A 211 -7.98 -28.70 11.91
CA LEU A 211 -7.29 -29.41 10.83
C LEU A 211 -6.53 -30.64 11.35
N LEU A 212 -5.80 -30.52 12.47
CA LEU A 212 -5.11 -31.65 13.09
C LEU A 212 -6.07 -32.74 13.55
N VAL A 213 -7.20 -32.38 14.16
CA VAL A 213 -8.23 -33.36 14.57
C VAL A 213 -8.91 -33.98 13.35
N LYS A 214 -9.10 -33.23 12.26
CA LYS A 214 -9.67 -33.74 11.01
C LYS A 214 -8.75 -34.72 10.29
N TYR A 215 -7.44 -34.47 10.25
CA TYR A 215 -6.46 -35.30 9.54
C TYR A 215 -5.81 -36.38 10.41
N HIS A 216 -5.87 -36.24 11.74
CA HIS A 216 -5.35 -37.18 12.72
C HIS A 216 -6.37 -37.37 13.86
N PRO A 217 -7.44 -38.15 13.64
CA PRO A 217 -8.49 -38.37 14.64
C PRO A 217 -7.96 -39.07 15.92
N GLU A 218 -6.80 -39.73 15.82
CA GLU A 218 -6.08 -40.33 16.96
C GLU A 218 -5.62 -39.29 17.99
N LEU A 219 -5.38 -38.04 17.57
CA LEU A 219 -4.98 -36.95 18.46
C LEU A 219 -6.22 -36.46 19.24
N LYS A 220 -6.56 -37.14 20.34
CA LYS A 220 -7.51 -36.64 21.35
C LYS A 220 -6.95 -35.40 22.04
N LEU A 221 -7.03 -34.26 21.36
CA LEU A 221 -6.63 -32.97 21.87
C LEU A 221 -7.64 -32.50 22.94
N LYS A 222 -7.34 -32.78 24.21
CA LYS A 222 -8.13 -32.36 25.38
C LYS A 222 -8.45 -30.86 25.28
N PRO A 223 -9.72 -30.41 25.34
CA PRO A 223 -10.07 -28.99 25.20
C PRO A 223 -9.34 -28.17 26.27
N MET A 224 -8.36 -27.38 25.82
CA MET A 224 -7.62 -26.46 26.67
C MET A 224 -8.48 -25.20 26.79
N ARG A 225 -8.78 -24.75 28.01
CA ARG A 225 -9.68 -23.60 28.22
C ARG A 225 -9.04 -22.36 27.59
N LEU A 226 -9.85 -21.51 26.95
CA LEU A 226 -9.40 -20.26 26.29
C LEU A 226 -8.47 -19.40 27.19
N HIS A 227 -8.69 -19.48 28.51
CA HIS A 227 -7.91 -18.79 29.54
C HIS A 227 -6.46 -19.29 29.67
N GLU A 228 -6.18 -20.55 29.34
CA GLU A 228 -4.83 -21.14 29.33
C GLU A 228 -4.07 -20.84 28.04
N LEU A 229 -4.78 -20.63 26.92
CA LEU A 229 -4.20 -20.21 25.64
C LEU A 229 -3.71 -18.77 25.70
N ASN A 230 -4.50 -17.87 26.29
CA ASN A 230 -4.07 -16.48 26.51
C ASN A 230 -2.89 -16.42 27.49
N ARG A 231 -2.93 -17.19 28.59
CA ARG A 231 -1.78 -17.35 29.51
C ARG A 231 -0.52 -17.85 28.79
N ARG A 232 -0.61 -18.90 27.97
CA ARG A 232 0.55 -19.41 27.24
C ARG A 232 1.06 -18.46 26.17
N GLN A 233 0.20 -17.63 25.58
CA GLN A 233 0.62 -16.63 24.60
C GLN A 233 1.37 -15.48 25.28
N ASP A 234 0.94 -15.10 26.48
CA ASP A 234 1.66 -14.18 27.37
C ASP A 234 2.95 -14.80 27.90
N ASP A 235 2.94 -16.08 28.31
CA ASP A 235 4.14 -16.81 28.77
C ASP A 235 5.19 -16.97 27.67
N VAL A 236 4.76 -17.21 26.41
CA VAL A 236 5.67 -17.26 25.25
C VAL A 236 6.18 -15.86 24.91
N ALA A 237 5.35 -14.82 24.99
CA ALA A 237 5.79 -13.44 24.79
C ALA A 237 6.79 -13.00 25.87
N VAL A 238 6.59 -13.44 27.13
CA VAL A 238 7.50 -13.21 28.25
C VAL A 238 8.80 -13.98 28.07
N CYS A 239 8.76 -15.26 27.63
CA CYS A 239 9.97 -16.04 27.31
C CYS A 239 10.78 -15.48 26.14
N VAL A 240 10.12 -14.98 25.08
CA VAL A 240 10.80 -14.34 23.95
C VAL A 240 11.40 -12.99 24.36
N ARG A 241 10.70 -12.22 25.22
CA ARG A 241 11.23 -10.95 25.73
C ARG A 241 12.39 -11.16 26.72
N ALA A 242 12.34 -12.23 27.51
CA ALA A 242 13.43 -12.61 28.42
C ALA A 242 14.68 -13.06 27.66
N THR A 243 14.53 -13.90 26.62
CA THR A 243 15.65 -14.33 25.78
C THR A 243 16.27 -13.18 24.97
N HIS A 244 15.46 -12.21 24.51
CA HIS A 244 15.97 -11.00 23.86
C HIS A 244 16.76 -10.10 24.83
N LEU A 245 16.28 -9.94 26.07
CA LEU A 245 16.96 -9.17 27.11
C LEU A 245 18.26 -9.83 27.59
N GLU A 246 18.30 -11.17 27.69
CA GLU A 246 19.54 -11.89 28.00
C GLU A 246 20.56 -11.79 26.87
N HIS A 247 20.11 -11.85 25.62
CA HIS A 247 20.99 -11.68 24.46
C HIS A 247 21.60 -10.27 24.42
N GLU A 248 20.81 -9.21 24.65
CA GLU A 248 21.29 -7.83 24.75
C GLU A 248 22.24 -7.61 25.93
N LYS A 249 21.95 -8.18 27.11
CA LYS A 249 22.89 -8.13 28.26
C LYS A 249 24.20 -8.84 27.95
N SER A 250 24.18 -9.96 27.22
CA SER A 250 25.39 -10.67 26.82
C SER A 250 26.23 -9.86 25.83
N LEU A 251 25.58 -9.13 24.91
CA LEU A 251 26.24 -8.25 23.94
C LEU A 251 26.85 -7.03 24.63
N ALA A 252 26.11 -6.39 25.54
CA ALA A 252 26.60 -5.27 26.34
C ALA A 252 27.81 -5.67 27.20
N LYS A 253 27.79 -6.86 27.81
CA LYS A 253 28.91 -7.39 28.61
C LYS A 253 30.14 -7.71 27.75
N ARG A 254 29.95 -8.16 26.51
CA ARG A 254 31.04 -8.37 25.53
C ARG A 254 31.65 -7.07 25.03
N GLN A 255 30.85 -6.00 24.91
CA GLN A 255 31.35 -4.67 24.53
C GLN A 255 32.11 -4.00 25.68
N ALA A 256 31.59 -4.06 26.91
CA ALA A 256 32.28 -3.52 28.09
C ALA A 256 33.62 -4.23 28.41
N GLY A 257 33.76 -5.51 28.05
CA GLY A 257 35.02 -6.26 28.21
C GLY A 257 36.11 -5.93 27.19
N ARG A 258 35.83 -5.15 26.13
CA ARG A 258 36.82 -4.75 25.10
C ARG A 258 37.45 -3.38 25.33
N GLU A 259 36.97 -2.59 26.29
CA GLU A 259 37.42 -1.21 26.54
C GLU A 259 38.28 -1.06 27.81
N ALA A 260 38.88 -2.13 28.34
CA ALA A 260 39.87 -1.99 29.41
C ALA A 260 41.27 -1.78 28.79
N PRO A 261 41.84 -0.55 28.82
CA PRO A 261 43.20 -0.33 28.36
C PRO A 261 44.19 -0.95 29.35
N GLU A 262 45.05 -1.82 28.84
CA GLU A 262 46.20 -2.37 29.55
C GLU A 262 47.22 -1.25 29.81
N VAL A 263 47.16 -0.64 30.99
CA VAL A 263 48.15 0.36 31.43
C VAL A 263 49.45 -0.38 31.75
N LYS A 264 50.35 -0.49 30.76
CA LYS A 264 51.74 -0.87 30.99
C LYS A 264 52.47 0.30 31.66
N GLN A 265 52.76 0.15 32.94
CA GLN A 265 53.69 0.99 33.70
C GLN A 265 55.10 0.80 33.16
N THR A 266 55.64 1.84 32.52
CA THR A 266 57.07 1.93 32.17
C THR A 266 57.80 2.57 33.35
N MET A 267 58.54 1.77 34.13
CA MET A 267 59.52 2.26 35.10
C MET A 267 60.86 2.49 34.39
N ALA A 268 61.36 3.72 34.45
CA ALA A 268 62.73 4.08 34.07
C ALA A 268 63.68 3.86 35.26
N PRO A 269 64.91 3.36 35.06
CA PRO A 269 65.94 3.40 36.08
C PRO A 269 66.87 4.63 35.92
N PRO A 270 67.58 5.01 37.00
CA PRO A 270 68.51 6.15 37.04
C PRO A 270 69.80 5.93 36.24
#